data_AF-A7T2F2-F1
#
_entry.id   AF-A7T2F2-F1
#
_cell.length_a   1.000
_cell.length_b   1.000
_cell.length_c   1.000
_cell.angle_alpha   90.00
_cell.angle_beta   90.00
_cell.angle_gamma   90.00
#
_symmetry.space_group_name_H-M   'P 1'
#
loop_
_entity.id
_entity.type
_entity.pdbx_description
1 polymer ?
#
loop_
_entity_poly.entity_id
_entity_poly.type
_entity_poly.pdbx_seq_one_letter_code
_entity_poly.pdbx_strand_id
1 'polypeptide(L)'
;LKAQLEKLKKENGELAERLEVYELRKEQMHMQGYFDPLKTKVVHFSMNPSNLARQQRAEEIKRLQDENEALRQRVWLLEEGKASPGDQAAWKNLSPDAGDPSVMKQVQDVKAQLSSSELKNQRLKEVFSRKIQEFREACYALTGYKIDVVRDKKYRLQSMYAERANDDLLFEVGTNS
;
A
#
# COMPACT_ATOMS: atom_id res chain seq x y z
N LEU A 1 3.16 -70.24 -1.34
CA LEU A 1 2.16 -69.80 -0.33
C LEU A 1 2.80 -69.33 0.97
N LYS A 2 3.22 -70.18 1.92
CA LYS A 2 3.80 -69.70 3.22
C LYS A 2 5.04 -68.80 3.07
N ALA A 3 6.02 -69.19 2.25
CA ALA A 3 7.23 -68.40 2.01
C ALA A 3 6.97 -67.05 1.31
N GLN A 4 5.99 -66.99 0.40
CA GLN A 4 5.57 -65.72 -0.22
C GLN A 4 4.86 -64.81 0.79
N LEU A 5 4.06 -65.40 1.68
CA LEU A 5 3.35 -64.67 2.73
C LEU A 5 4.34 -64.08 3.76
N GLU A 6 5.40 -64.82 4.06
CA GLU A 6 6.50 -64.33 4.91
C GLU A 6 7.31 -63.23 4.23
N LYS A 7 7.65 -63.40 2.94
CA LYS A 7 8.34 -62.36 2.15
C LYS A 7 7.53 -61.07 2.08
N LEU A 8 6.22 -61.16 1.79
CA LEU A 8 5.31 -60.02 1.75
C LEU A 8 5.17 -59.35 3.13
N LYS A 9 5.15 -60.12 4.22
CA LYS A 9 5.14 -59.55 5.58
C LYS A 9 6.41 -58.75 5.88
N LYS A 10 7.56 -59.26 5.45
CA LYS A 10 8.84 -58.55 5.61
C LYS A 10 8.88 -57.27 4.78
N GLU A 11 8.50 -57.35 3.50
CA GLU A 11 8.40 -56.18 2.62
C GLU A 11 7.41 -55.15 3.16
N ASN A 12 6.27 -55.58 3.71
CA ASN A 12 5.30 -54.68 4.31
C ASN A 12 5.83 -54.00 5.59
N GLY A 13 6.63 -54.70 6.39
CA GLY A 13 7.34 -54.11 7.54
C GLY A 13 8.38 -53.07 7.11
N GLU A 14 9.22 -53.41 6.13
CA GLU A 14 10.22 -52.48 5.58
C GLU A 14 9.57 -51.23 4.94
N LEU A 15 8.42 -51.41 4.29
CA LEU A 15 7.64 -50.30 3.73
C LEU A 15 7.02 -49.42 4.81
N ALA A 16 6.53 -50.01 5.91
CA ALA A 16 5.97 -49.26 7.03
C ALA A 16 7.02 -48.38 7.72
N GLU A 17 8.20 -48.93 8.00
CA GLU A 17 9.32 -48.15 8.58
C GLU A 17 9.76 -47.01 7.65
N ARG A 18 9.83 -47.27 6.34
CA ARG A 18 10.13 -46.22 5.35
C ARG A 18 9.06 -45.14 5.34
N LEU A 19 7.78 -45.51 5.37
CA LEU A 19 6.67 -44.56 5.42
C LEU A 19 6.76 -43.66 6.65
N GLU A 20 7.05 -44.21 7.82
CA GLU A 20 7.20 -43.44 9.06
C GLU A 20 8.33 -42.40 8.95
N VAL A 21 9.48 -42.79 8.40
CA VAL A 21 10.59 -41.86 8.15
C VAL A 21 10.20 -40.77 7.14
N TYR A 22 9.46 -41.13 6.09
CA TYR A 22 8.98 -40.17 5.10
C TYR A 22 7.96 -39.20 5.69
N GLU A 23 7.06 -39.68 6.55
CA GLU A 23 6.07 -38.86 7.24
C GLU A 23 6.74 -37.87 8.20
N LEU A 24 7.67 -38.33 9.03
CA LEU A 24 8.43 -37.47 9.93
C LEU A 24 9.20 -36.39 9.15
N ARG A 25 9.86 -36.76 8.05
CA ARG A 25 10.58 -35.80 7.21
C ARG A 25 9.63 -34.81 6.54
N LYS A 26 8.48 -35.29 6.09
CA LYS A 26 7.43 -34.45 5.52
C LYS A 26 6.97 -33.43 6.55
N GLU A 27 6.63 -33.83 7.76
CA GLU A 27 6.23 -32.93 8.84
C GLU A 27 7.30 -31.88 9.15
N GLN A 28 8.57 -32.28 9.28
CA GLN A 28 9.68 -31.34 9.46
C GLN A 28 9.75 -30.30 8.35
N MET A 29 9.58 -30.71 7.09
CA MET A 29 9.58 -29.78 5.96
C MET A 29 8.36 -28.84 5.98
N HIS A 30 7.17 -29.32 6.39
CA HIS A 30 5.99 -28.45 6.52
C HIS A 30 6.19 -27.40 7.62
N MET A 31 6.84 -27.78 8.73
CA MET A 31 7.19 -26.82 9.79
C MET A 31 8.18 -25.74 9.33
N GLN A 32 8.99 -26.03 8.31
CA GLN A 32 9.89 -25.06 7.66
C GLN A 32 9.20 -24.23 6.56
N GLY A 33 7.90 -24.44 6.35
CA GLY A 33 7.12 -23.72 5.33
C GLY A 33 7.23 -24.32 3.93
N TYR A 34 7.67 -25.58 3.79
CA TYR A 34 7.66 -26.27 2.51
C TYR A 34 6.22 -26.57 2.07
N PHE A 35 5.95 -26.41 0.78
CA PHE A 35 4.66 -26.69 0.17
C PHE A 35 4.85 -27.42 -1.16
N ASP A 36 3.83 -28.20 -1.55
CA ASP A 36 3.81 -28.91 -2.84
C ASP A 36 3.37 -27.94 -3.96
N PRO A 37 4.24 -27.60 -4.93
CA PRO A 37 3.92 -26.66 -6.01
C PRO A 37 2.83 -27.15 -6.96
N LEU A 38 2.55 -28.46 -7.01
CA LEU A 38 1.50 -29.03 -7.86
C LEU A 38 0.11 -28.87 -7.23
N LYS A 39 0.05 -28.72 -5.90
CA LYS A 39 -1.21 -28.63 -5.14
C LYS A 39 -1.49 -27.24 -4.60
N THR A 40 -0.45 -26.46 -4.34
CA THR A 40 -0.55 -25.19 -3.63
C THR A 40 0.22 -24.11 -4.35
N LYS A 41 -0.45 -23.00 -4.66
CA LYS A 41 0.18 -21.79 -5.20
C LYS A 41 0.27 -20.73 -4.11
N VAL A 42 1.49 -20.29 -3.80
CA VAL A 42 1.72 -19.18 -2.88
C VAL A 42 1.61 -17.86 -3.63
N VAL A 43 0.81 -16.94 -3.11
CA VAL A 43 0.62 -15.59 -3.67
C VAL A 43 0.87 -14.55 -2.60
N HIS A 44 1.39 -13.40 -3.01
CA HIS A 44 1.54 -12.22 -2.18
C HIS A 44 1.25 -10.97 -3.01
N PHE A 45 1.00 -9.83 -2.37
CA PHE A 45 0.88 -8.56 -3.08
C PHE A 45 2.16 -8.23 -3.83
N SER A 46 2.02 -7.73 -5.06
CA SER A 46 3.14 -7.24 -5.85
C SER A 46 3.85 -6.07 -5.15
N MET A 47 3.08 -5.20 -4.52
CA MET A 47 3.57 -4.12 -3.67
C MET A 47 3.55 -4.54 -2.20
N ASN A 48 4.59 -5.25 -1.77
CA ASN A 48 4.78 -5.63 -0.36
C ASN A 48 5.94 -4.84 0.28
N PRO A 49 5.99 -4.73 1.63
CA PRO A 49 7.03 -3.99 2.33
C PRO A 49 8.46 -4.46 1.99
N SER A 50 8.64 -5.77 1.79
CA SER A 50 9.95 -6.34 1.41
C SER A 50 10.41 -5.87 0.02
N ASN A 51 9.48 -5.76 -0.94
CA ASN A 51 9.76 -5.28 -2.28
C ASN A 51 10.09 -3.79 -2.26
N LEU A 52 9.34 -2.99 -1.50
CA LEU A 52 9.64 -1.57 -1.30
C LEU A 52 11.04 -1.36 -0.71
N ALA A 53 11.39 -2.12 0.34
CA ALA A 53 12.73 -2.05 0.94
C ALA A 53 13.85 -2.47 -0.04
N ARG A 54 13.60 -3.47 -0.90
CA ARG A 54 14.54 -3.88 -1.96
C ARG A 54 14.70 -2.80 -3.02
N GLN A 55 13.62 -2.14 -3.42
CA GLN A 55 13.65 -1.04 -4.40
C GLN A 55 14.43 0.15 -3.85
N GLN A 56 14.12 0.60 -2.63
CA GLN A 56 14.83 1.71 -1.99
C GLN A 56 16.34 1.44 -1.87
N ARG A 57 16.71 0.22 -1.45
CA ARG A 57 18.11 -0.19 -1.40
C ARG A 57 18.77 -0.15 -2.79
N ALA A 58 18.07 -0.60 -3.84
CA ALA A 58 18.60 -0.58 -5.19
C ALA A 58 18.81 0.86 -5.70
N GLU A 59 17.88 1.76 -5.40
CA GLU A 59 18.00 3.19 -5.72
C GLU A 59 19.17 3.85 -4.98
N GLU A 60 19.34 3.54 -3.70
CA GLU A 60 20.45 4.05 -2.88
C GLU A 60 21.80 3.56 -3.41
N ILE A 61 21.92 2.26 -3.72
CA ILE A 61 23.14 1.70 -4.32
C ILE A 61 23.45 2.39 -5.64
N LYS A 62 22.43 2.59 -6.49
CA LYS A 62 22.61 3.28 -7.77
C LYS A 62 23.11 4.71 -7.56
N ARG A 63 22.48 5.46 -6.64
CA ARG A 63 22.91 6.82 -6.31
C ARG A 63 24.36 6.88 -5.84
N LEU A 64 24.76 5.97 -4.95
CA LEU A 64 26.13 5.89 -4.45
C LEU A 64 27.12 5.50 -5.56
N GLN A 65 26.72 4.66 -6.51
CA GLN A 65 27.54 4.31 -7.68
C GLN A 65 27.75 5.52 -8.59
N ASP A 66 26.67 6.23 -8.93
CA ASP A 66 26.72 7.44 -9.76
C ASP A 66 27.60 8.53 -9.10
N GLU A 67 27.47 8.71 -7.79
CA GLU A 67 28.31 9.64 -7.02
C GLU A 67 29.77 9.19 -6.99
N ASN A 68 30.04 7.89 -6.81
CA ASN A 68 31.41 7.38 -6.84
C ASN A 68 32.06 7.60 -8.21
N GLU A 69 31.31 7.37 -9.29
CA GLU A 69 31.80 7.58 -10.64
C GLU A 69 32.10 9.06 -10.89
N ALA A 70 31.19 9.96 -10.52
CA ALA A 70 31.40 11.40 -10.56
C ALA A 70 32.64 11.84 -9.77
N LEU A 71 32.81 11.34 -8.56
CA LEU A 71 33.98 11.62 -7.72
C LEU A 71 35.26 11.09 -8.34
N ARG A 72 35.23 9.88 -8.91
CA ARG A 72 36.38 9.29 -9.64
C ARG A 72 36.77 10.14 -10.85
N GLN A 73 35.80 10.58 -11.64
CA GLN A 73 36.04 11.46 -12.79
C GLN A 73 36.63 12.81 -12.33
N ARG A 74 36.14 13.35 -11.22
CA ARG A 74 36.70 14.58 -10.61
C ARG A 74 38.15 14.39 -10.17
N VAL A 75 38.46 13.30 -9.48
CA VAL A 75 39.84 12.97 -9.07
C VAL A 75 40.74 12.84 -10.28
N TRP A 76 40.30 12.12 -11.31
CA TRP A 76 41.06 11.96 -12.56
C TRP A 76 41.39 13.31 -13.23
N LEU A 77 40.43 14.24 -13.33
CA LEU A 77 40.67 15.57 -13.90
C LEU A 77 41.66 16.42 -13.08
N LEU A 78 41.63 16.29 -11.75
CA LEU A 78 42.58 16.95 -10.86
C LEU A 78 43.98 16.36 -11.02
N GLU A 79 44.10 15.04 -11.13
CA GLU A 79 45.37 14.33 -11.34
C GLU A 79 45.99 14.65 -12.70
N GLU A 80 45.18 14.82 -13.76
CA GLU A 80 45.67 15.24 -15.08
C GLU A 80 46.01 16.74 -15.19
N GLY A 81 45.83 17.52 -14.11
CA GLY A 81 46.12 18.96 -14.10
C GLY A 81 45.21 19.79 -15.00
N LYS A 82 44.09 19.23 -15.46
CA LYS A 82 43.14 19.87 -16.39
C LYS A 82 42.10 20.74 -15.70
N ALA A 83 42.03 20.71 -14.37
CA ALA A 83 41.07 21.50 -13.59
C ALA A 83 41.69 22.01 -12.29
N SER A 84 41.46 23.29 -11.97
CA SER A 84 41.84 23.87 -10.68
C SER A 84 40.74 23.60 -9.64
N PRO A 85 41.06 23.44 -8.34
CA PRO A 85 40.06 23.23 -7.27
C PRO A 85 38.93 24.28 -7.23
N GLY A 86 39.15 25.45 -7.85
CA GLY A 86 38.19 26.56 -7.92
C GLY A 86 37.26 26.59 -9.15
N ASP A 87 37.44 25.73 -10.16
CA ASP A 87 36.66 25.76 -11.41
C ASP A 87 35.24 25.17 -11.25
N GLN A 88 34.35 25.90 -10.55
CA GLN A 88 32.96 25.48 -10.28
C GLN A 88 32.17 25.10 -11.54
N ALA A 89 32.51 25.67 -12.71
CA ALA A 89 31.86 25.34 -13.98
C ALA A 89 32.20 23.92 -14.46
N ALA A 90 33.43 23.43 -14.24
CA ALA A 90 33.82 22.07 -14.59
C ALA A 90 33.17 21.04 -13.63
N TRP A 91 33.07 21.39 -12.34
CA TRP A 91 32.51 20.51 -11.30
C TRP A 91 30.98 20.40 -11.35
N LYS A 92 30.29 21.43 -11.85
CA LYS A 92 28.81 21.45 -11.94
C LYS A 92 28.27 20.45 -12.97
N ASN A 93 29.03 20.12 -14.01
CA ASN A 93 28.64 19.14 -15.02
C ASN A 93 28.82 17.68 -14.57
N LEU A 94 29.52 17.46 -13.45
CA LEU A 94 29.91 16.13 -12.96
C LEU A 94 29.10 15.69 -11.72
N SER A 95 28.26 16.54 -11.15
CA SER A 95 27.47 16.18 -9.96
C SER A 95 26.14 15.54 -10.37
N PRO A 96 25.84 14.29 -9.93
CA PRO A 96 24.52 13.67 -10.14
C PRO A 96 23.42 14.28 -9.25
N ASP A 97 23.78 15.12 -8.27
CA ASP A 97 22.85 15.81 -7.34
C ASP A 97 22.48 17.23 -7.79
N ALA A 98 23.01 17.68 -8.93
CA ALA A 98 22.33 18.71 -9.71
C ALA A 98 21.11 18.04 -10.37
N GLY A 99 20.10 17.73 -9.54
CA GLY A 99 18.85 17.11 -9.96
C GLY A 99 18.42 17.74 -11.28
N ASP A 100 18.31 16.89 -12.30
CA ASP A 100 17.95 17.30 -13.65
C ASP A 100 16.82 18.34 -13.54
N PRO A 101 16.98 19.57 -14.08
CA PRO A 101 15.92 20.58 -14.02
C PRO A 101 14.59 20.04 -14.54
N SER A 102 14.62 18.98 -15.38
CA SER A 102 13.45 18.21 -15.77
C SER A 102 12.76 17.49 -14.60
N VAL A 103 13.50 16.80 -13.73
CA VAL A 103 12.95 16.06 -12.57
C VAL A 103 12.45 17.03 -11.49
N MET A 104 13.17 18.11 -11.22
CA MET A 104 12.71 19.13 -10.27
C MET A 104 11.42 19.81 -10.75
N LYS A 105 11.32 20.07 -12.06
CA LYS A 105 10.11 20.61 -12.69
C LYS A 105 8.95 19.61 -12.65
N GLN A 106 9.19 18.33 -12.94
CA GLN A 106 8.18 17.28 -12.82
C GLN A 106 7.65 17.15 -11.39
N VAL A 107 8.53 17.19 -10.38
CA VAL A 107 8.12 17.16 -8.97
C VAL A 107 7.29 18.39 -8.59
N GLN A 108 7.66 19.57 -9.08
CA GLN A 108 6.87 20.80 -8.87
C GLN A 108 5.51 20.73 -9.57
N ASP A 109 5.46 20.24 -10.81
CA ASP A 109 4.24 20.10 -11.61
C ASP A 109 3.28 19.08 -10.95
N VAL A 110 3.79 17.94 -10.50
CA VAL A 110 3.00 16.93 -9.77
C VAL A 110 2.49 17.49 -8.45
N LYS A 111 3.31 18.24 -7.71
CA LYS A 111 2.89 18.88 -6.46
C LYS A 111 1.81 19.95 -6.69
N ALA A 112 1.92 20.72 -7.77
CA ALA A 112 0.90 21.69 -8.17
C ALA A 112 -0.40 21.02 -8.64
N GLN A 113 -0.31 19.87 -9.31
CA GLN A 113 -1.48 19.09 -9.70
C GLN A 113 -2.17 18.47 -8.48
N LEU A 114 -1.40 17.98 -7.51
CA LEU A 114 -1.95 17.44 -6.26
C LEU A 114 -2.69 18.53 -5.47
N SER A 115 -2.08 19.70 -5.27
CA SER A 115 -2.71 20.81 -4.55
C SER A 115 -3.97 21.33 -5.27
N SER A 116 -3.95 21.37 -6.61
CA SER A 116 -5.14 21.70 -7.42
C SER A 116 -6.27 20.68 -7.24
N SER A 117 -5.94 19.39 -7.20
CA SER A 117 -6.91 18.31 -6.96
C SER A 117 -7.50 18.37 -5.54
N GLU A 118 -6.66 18.58 -4.53
CA GLU A 118 -7.09 18.74 -3.14
C GLU A 118 -8.02 19.95 -2.97
N LEU A 119 -7.69 21.09 -3.59
CA LEU A 119 -8.53 22.28 -3.56
C LEU A 119 -9.89 22.03 -4.23
N LYS A 120 -9.92 21.32 -5.36
CA LYS A 120 -11.18 20.93 -6.02
C LYS A 120 -12.02 20.02 -5.13
N ASN A 121 -11.40 19.03 -4.48
CA ASN A 121 -12.09 18.14 -3.54
C ASN A 121 -12.65 18.89 -2.32
N GLN A 122 -11.90 19.87 -1.80
CA GLN A 122 -12.36 20.70 -0.70
C GLN A 122 -13.56 21.57 -1.10
N ARG A 123 -13.48 22.24 -2.25
CA ARG A 123 -14.61 23.02 -2.80
C ARG A 123 -15.84 22.14 -3.05
N LEU A 124 -15.64 20.91 -3.53
CA LEU A 124 -16.74 19.97 -3.74
C LEU A 124 -17.43 19.59 -2.41
N LYS A 125 -16.66 19.35 -1.34
CA LYS A 125 -17.21 19.11 0.00
C LYS A 125 -17.99 20.32 0.52
N GLU A 126 -17.49 21.53 0.31
CA GLU A 126 -18.19 22.76 0.71
C GLU A 126 -19.51 22.94 -0.03
N VAL A 127 -19.52 22.73 -1.35
CA VAL A 127 -20.73 22.81 -2.17
C VAL A 127 -21.74 21.74 -1.76
N PHE A 128 -21.29 20.50 -1.50
CA PHE A 128 -22.16 19.43 -1.02
C PHE A 128 -22.77 19.76 0.35
N SER A 129 -21.95 20.23 1.30
CA SER A 129 -22.41 20.65 2.62
C SER A 129 -23.43 21.80 2.55
N ARG A 130 -23.20 22.78 1.67
CA ARG A 130 -24.17 23.85 1.44
C ARG A 130 -25.48 23.33 0.86
N LYS A 131 -25.42 22.44 -0.14
CA LYS A 131 -26.60 21.87 -0.78
C LYS A 131 -27.41 20.98 0.16
N ILE A 132 -26.77 20.18 1.00
CA ILE A 132 -27.49 19.36 2.00
C ILE A 132 -28.14 20.24 3.06
N GLN A 133 -27.50 21.36 3.44
CA GLN A 133 -28.10 22.32 4.36
C GLN A 133 -29.32 23.01 3.73
N GLU A 134 -29.20 23.52 2.50
CA GLU A 134 -30.33 24.08 1.74
C GLU A 134 -31.50 23.09 1.67
N PHE A 135 -31.22 21.82 1.39
CA PHE A 135 -32.23 20.76 1.37
C PHE A 135 -32.88 20.52 2.73
N ARG A 136 -32.09 20.46 3.82
CA ARG A 136 -32.62 20.29 5.18
C ARG A 136 -33.51 21.45 5.59
N GLU A 137 -33.12 22.68 5.26
CA GLU A 137 -33.92 23.88 5.53
C GLU A 137 -35.24 23.87 4.75
N ALA A 138 -35.20 23.47 3.47
CA ALA A 138 -36.42 23.29 2.68
C ALA A 138 -37.33 22.20 3.25
N CYS A 139 -36.80 21.03 3.62
CA CYS A 139 -37.57 19.97 4.26
C CYS A 139 -38.18 20.43 5.59
N TYR A 140 -37.42 21.17 6.40
CA TYR A 140 -37.91 21.72 7.67
C TYR A 140 -39.07 22.69 7.45
N ALA A 141 -38.96 23.61 6.49
CA ALA A 141 -40.01 24.57 6.17
C ALA A 141 -41.27 23.91 5.59
N LEU A 142 -41.12 22.86 4.78
CA LEU A 142 -42.23 22.18 4.12
C LEU A 142 -42.95 21.17 5.01
N THR A 143 -42.19 20.42 5.82
CA THR A 143 -42.73 19.28 6.59
C THR A 143 -42.85 19.59 8.08
N GLY A 144 -42.19 20.63 8.58
CA GLY A 144 -42.05 20.90 10.01
C GLY A 144 -41.10 19.94 10.73
N TYR A 145 -40.34 19.10 10.02
CA TYR A 145 -39.38 18.17 10.62
C TYR A 145 -37.95 18.48 10.21
N LYS A 146 -37.07 18.55 11.20
CA LYS A 146 -35.62 18.72 11.02
C LYS A 146 -34.97 17.35 10.95
N ILE A 147 -34.31 17.06 9.84
CA ILE A 147 -33.70 15.75 9.56
C ILE A 147 -32.18 15.83 9.73
N ASP A 148 -31.65 15.12 10.72
CA ASP A 148 -30.21 14.98 10.98
C ASP A 148 -29.73 13.54 10.75
N VAL A 149 -28.49 13.40 10.30
CA VAL A 149 -27.83 12.09 10.16
C VAL A 149 -26.97 11.86 11.39
N VAL A 150 -27.29 10.83 12.18
CA VAL A 150 -26.56 10.50 13.43
C VAL A 150 -25.41 9.54 13.15
N ARG A 151 -25.69 8.49 12.37
CA ARG A 151 -24.72 7.49 11.87
C ARG A 151 -25.17 7.03 10.49
N ASP A 152 -24.33 6.26 9.82
CA ASP A 152 -24.70 5.69 8.52
C ASP A 152 -26.04 4.96 8.61
N LYS A 153 -26.96 5.30 7.70
CA LYS A 153 -28.35 4.82 7.61
C LYS A 153 -29.25 5.08 8.83
N LYS A 154 -28.82 5.88 9.81
CA LYS A 154 -29.62 6.27 10.97
C LYS A 154 -29.90 7.77 10.97
N TYR A 155 -31.18 8.10 10.89
CA TYR A 155 -31.69 9.46 10.75
C TYR A 155 -32.47 9.84 12.01
N ARG A 156 -32.30 11.08 12.45
CA ARG A 156 -33.02 11.67 13.57
C ARG A 156 -33.92 12.78 13.05
N LEU A 157 -35.19 12.71 13.39
CA LEU A 157 -36.21 13.71 13.07
C LEU A 157 -36.60 14.45 14.34
N GLN A 158 -36.51 15.78 14.31
CA GLN A 158 -37.00 16.65 15.37
C GLN A 158 -38.18 17.47 14.83
N SER A 159 -39.32 17.45 15.52
CA SER A 159 -40.48 18.23 15.09
C SER A 159 -40.34 19.70 15.49
N MET A 160 -40.77 20.61 14.62
CA MET A 160 -40.91 22.04 14.92
C MET A 160 -41.90 22.31 16.07
N TYR A 161 -42.86 21.41 16.26
CA TYR A 161 -43.91 21.51 17.27
C TYR A 161 -43.66 20.57 18.47
N ALA A 162 -42.42 20.12 18.67
CA ALA A 162 -42.07 19.27 19.81
C ALA A 162 -42.33 20.01 21.13
N GLU A 163 -42.99 19.33 22.09
CA GLU A 163 -43.27 19.89 23.41
C GLU A 163 -41.99 20.04 24.26
N ARG A 164 -40.99 19.18 24.02
CA ARG A 164 -39.67 19.25 24.65
C ARG A 164 -38.58 19.24 23.59
N ALA A 165 -37.49 19.98 23.86
CA ALA A 165 -36.34 20.07 22.96
C ALA A 165 -35.60 18.74 22.68
N ASN A 166 -35.92 17.69 23.44
CA ASN A 166 -35.31 16.36 23.33
C ASN A 166 -36.26 15.31 22.72
N ASP A 167 -37.45 15.72 22.26
CA ASP A 167 -38.40 14.81 21.63
C ASP A 167 -37.95 14.51 20.19
N ASP A 168 -37.17 13.45 20.06
CA ASP A 168 -36.54 13.02 18.81
C ASP A 168 -37.11 11.69 18.34
N LEU A 169 -37.40 11.57 17.04
CA LEU A 169 -37.72 10.31 16.39
C LEU A 169 -36.50 9.76 15.67
N LEU A 170 -36.12 8.52 15.95
CA LEU A 170 -34.97 7.86 15.33
C LEU A 170 -35.46 6.81 14.33
N PHE A 171 -34.99 6.93 13.09
CA PHE A 171 -35.29 6.02 11.99
C PHE A 171 -34.01 5.37 11.49
N GLU A 172 -34.07 4.06 11.25
CA GLU A 172 -32.99 3.30 10.65
C GLU A 172 -33.49 2.69 9.34
N VAL A 173 -32.74 2.89 8.26
CA VAL A 173 -33.09 2.30 6.97
C VAL A 173 -32.70 0.84 6.99
N GLY A 174 -33.70 -0.04 7.06
CA GLY A 174 -33.51 -1.49 6.99
C GLY A 174 -32.83 -1.87 5.68
N THR A 175 -31.68 -2.54 5.77
CA THR A 175 -31.12 -3.27 4.62
C THR A 175 -31.93 -4.55 4.45
N ASN A 176 -32.99 -4.51 3.65
CA ASN A 176 -33.60 -5.73 3.13
C ASN A 176 -32.48 -6.49 2.38
N SER A 177 -32.10 -7.64 2.94
CA SER A 177 -31.11 -8.55 2.35
C SER A 177 -31.76 -9.37 1.23
#